data_AF-A0A950PYQ3-F1
#
_entry.id   AF-A0A950PYQ3-F1
#
_cell.length_a   1.000
_cell.length_b   1.000
_cell.length_c   1.000
_cell.angle_alpha   90.00
_cell.angle_beta   90.00
_cell.angle_gamma   90.00
#
_symmetry.space_group_name_H-M   'P 1'
#
loop_
_entity.id
_entity.type
_entity.pdbx_description
1 polymer ?
#
loop_
_entity_poly.entity_id
_entity_poly.type
_entity_poly.pdbx_seq_one_letter_code
_entity_poly.pdbx_strand_id
1 'polypeptide(L)'
;LMVVVLIIAILIAIAIPTFLGARQRAQNRAAQSSLRNALTAAKTMYTDTNSYAAADESSTGLSTVEPSLTYVAHGTASTGPKIVSVHGQATQWSGAALSDSGNCYFIRDVASGTNPTPGTTFGSGSTCTADSADTNATGTSFP
;
A
#
# COMPACT_ATOMS: atom_id res chain seq x y z
N LEU A 1 -20.47 22.62 -39.80
CA LEU A 1 -20.40 22.41 -38.33
C LEU A 1 -20.77 20.99 -37.91
N MET A 2 -21.74 20.33 -38.56
CA MET A 2 -22.16 18.94 -38.24
C MET A 2 -21.04 17.89 -38.28
N VAL A 3 -20.14 17.97 -39.27
CA VAL A 3 -19.03 17.00 -39.41
C VAL A 3 -18.06 17.06 -38.23
N VAL A 4 -17.82 18.25 -37.66
CA VAL A 4 -16.89 18.44 -36.55
C VAL A 4 -17.42 17.75 -35.28
N VAL A 5 -18.71 17.90 -35.00
CA VAL A 5 -19.35 17.27 -33.83
C VAL A 5 -19.32 15.74 -33.95
N LEU A 6 -19.54 15.19 -35.16
CA LEU A 6 -19.47 13.75 -35.41
C LEU A 6 -18.06 13.19 -35.16
N ILE A 7 -17.02 13.89 -35.60
CA ILE A 7 -15.63 13.44 -35.40
C ILE A 7 -15.26 13.49 -33.91
N ILE A 8 -15.64 14.55 -33.18
CA ILE A 8 -15.40 14.65 -31.73
C ILE A 8 -16.09 13.51 -30.96
N ALA A 9 -17.32 13.14 -31.35
CA ALA A 9 -18.04 12.03 -30.73
C ALA A 9 -17.30 10.68 -30.87
N ILE A 10 -16.72 10.39 -32.03
CA ILE A 10 -15.96 9.16 -32.28
C ILE A 10 -14.66 9.15 -31.46
N LEU A 11 -13.96 10.28 -31.37
CA LEU A 11 -12.72 10.40 -30.60
C LEU A 11 -12.97 10.17 -29.09
N ILE A 12 -14.03 10.77 -28.55
CA ILE A 12 -14.41 10.60 -27.14
C ILE A 12 -14.79 9.14 -26.84
N ALA A 13 -15.51 8.47 -27.75
CA ALA A 13 -15.93 7.08 -27.56
C ALA A 13 -14.76 6.11 -27.36
N ILE A 14 -13.62 6.33 -28.04
CA ILE A 14 -12.42 5.49 -27.89
C ILE A 14 -11.53 5.95 -26.73
N ALA A 15 -11.48 7.27 -26.48
CA ALA A 15 -10.61 7.84 -25.46
C ALA A 15 -11.11 7.61 -24.02
N ILE A 16 -12.42 7.65 -23.76
CA ILE A 16 -12.97 7.44 -22.41
C ILE A 16 -12.57 6.09 -21.80
N PRO A 17 -12.78 4.93 -22.45
CA PRO A 17 -12.48 3.63 -21.82
C PRO A 17 -10.98 3.47 -21.54
N THR A 18 -10.13 3.93 -22.45
CA THR A 18 -8.67 3.85 -22.29
C THR A 18 -8.16 4.77 -21.19
N PHE A 19 -8.69 5.99 -21.11
CA PHE A 19 -8.35 6.94 -20.05
C PHE A 19 -8.76 6.44 -18.66
N LEU A 20 -9.95 5.84 -18.54
CA LEU A 20 -10.43 5.29 -17.27
C LEU A 20 -9.57 4.12 -16.78
N GLY A 21 -9.19 3.20 -17.67
CA GLY A 21 -8.29 2.10 -17.34
C GLY A 21 -6.86 2.56 -17.01
N ALA A 22 -6.37 3.62 -17.66
CA ALA A 22 -5.08 4.23 -17.32
C ALA A 22 -5.10 4.88 -15.92
N ARG A 23 -6.18 5.61 -15.60
CA ARG A 23 -6.37 6.24 -14.28
C ARG A 23 -6.41 5.21 -13.17
N GLN A 24 -7.16 4.13 -13.33
CA GLN A 24 -7.27 3.07 -12.32
C GLN A 24 -5.91 2.42 -12.03
N ARG A 25 -5.12 2.13 -13.08
CA ARG A 25 -3.76 1.60 -12.92
C ARG A 25 -2.83 2.57 -12.20
N ALA A 26 -2.95 3.88 -12.47
CA ALA A 26 -2.17 4.91 -11.78
C ALA A 26 -2.52 4.98 -10.29
N GLN A 27 -3.82 4.92 -9.95
CA GLN A 27 -4.29 4.89 -8.56
C GLN A 27 -3.78 3.65 -7.81
N ASN A 28 -3.79 2.47 -8.45
CA ASN A 28 -3.25 1.25 -7.83
C ASN A 28 -1.76 1.37 -7.56
N ARG A 29 -0.99 1.89 -8.53
CA ARG A 29 0.44 2.12 -8.37
C ARG A 29 0.77 3.13 -7.27
N ALA A 30 -0.07 4.15 -7.07
CA ALA A 30 0.12 5.11 -5.99
C ALA A 30 0.07 4.43 -4.61
N ALA A 31 -0.94 3.60 -4.35
CA ALA A 31 -1.04 2.84 -3.09
C ALA A 31 0.12 1.85 -2.91
N GLN A 32 0.49 1.12 -3.97
CA GLN A 32 1.63 0.19 -3.94
C GLN A 32 2.96 0.92 -3.67
N SER A 33 3.15 2.12 -4.23
CA SER A 33 4.34 2.93 -4.00
C SER A 33 4.40 3.42 -2.56
N SER A 34 3.29 3.93 -2.01
CA SER A 34 3.22 4.34 -0.61
C SER A 34 3.57 3.20 0.34
N LEU A 35 3.07 1.98 0.07
CA LEU A 35 3.41 0.80 0.87
C LEU A 35 4.90 0.45 0.80
N ARG A 36 5.52 0.55 -0.38
CA ARG A 36 6.96 0.31 -0.54
C ARG A 36 7.79 1.37 0.20
N ASN A 37 7.37 2.62 0.17
CA ASN A 37 8.01 3.69 0.91
C ASN A 37 7.89 3.47 2.43
N ALA A 38 6.68 3.12 2.91
CA ALA A 38 6.46 2.77 4.31
C ALA A 38 7.31 1.56 4.76
N LEU A 39 7.41 0.51 3.94
CA LEU A 39 8.29 -0.62 4.22
C LEU A 39 9.76 -0.20 4.28
N THR A 40 10.19 0.67 3.37
CA THR A 40 11.57 1.17 3.34
C THR A 40 11.87 1.95 4.62
N ALA A 41 10.95 2.81 5.05
CA ALA A 41 11.04 3.52 6.31
C ALA A 41 11.13 2.56 7.51
N ALA A 42 10.25 1.56 7.56
CA ALA A 42 10.30 0.52 8.60
C ALA A 42 11.64 -0.24 8.60
N LYS A 43 12.19 -0.57 7.42
CA LYS A 43 13.49 -1.25 7.29
C LYS A 43 14.65 -0.39 7.77
N THR A 44 14.63 0.91 7.49
CA THR A 44 15.62 1.84 8.03
C THR A 44 15.59 1.84 9.56
N MET A 45 14.40 1.84 10.17
CA MET A 45 14.29 1.74 11.63
C MET A 45 14.77 0.39 12.17
N TYR A 46 14.51 -0.69 11.44
CA TYR A 46 14.98 -2.02 11.79
C TYR A 46 16.51 -2.13 11.75
N THR A 47 17.17 -1.48 10.79
CA THR A 47 18.65 -1.50 10.73
C THR A 47 19.29 -0.80 11.92
N ASP A 48 18.62 0.20 12.51
CA ASP A 48 19.14 0.95 13.65
C ASP A 48 18.85 0.27 15.00
N THR A 49 17.70 -0.38 15.12
CA THR A 49 17.19 -0.90 16.40
C THR A 49 17.09 -2.42 16.46
N ASN A 50 17.38 -3.12 15.35
CA ASN A 50 17.16 -4.56 15.18
C ASN A 50 15.72 -5.00 15.49
N SER A 51 14.75 -4.10 15.36
CA SER A 51 13.34 -4.37 15.66
C SER A 51 12.39 -3.51 14.84
N TYR A 52 11.22 -4.04 14.48
CA TYR A 52 10.13 -3.26 13.87
C TYR A 52 9.15 -2.70 14.91
N ALA A 53 9.36 -2.89 16.21
CA ALA A 53 8.43 -2.44 17.24
C ALA A 53 8.29 -0.91 17.28
N ALA A 54 9.34 -0.19 16.88
CA ALA A 54 9.32 1.26 16.71
C ALA A 54 8.86 1.70 15.31
N ALA A 55 8.49 0.78 14.43
CA ALA A 55 7.89 1.05 13.13
C ALA A 55 6.37 0.77 13.20
N ASP A 56 5.72 1.35 14.20
CA ASP A 56 4.28 1.28 14.43
C ASP A 56 3.68 2.70 14.53
N GLU A 57 2.36 2.84 14.36
CA GLU A 57 1.70 4.16 14.40
C GLU A 57 1.85 4.86 15.76
N SER A 58 1.88 4.07 16.84
CA SER A 58 2.10 4.57 18.21
C SER A 58 3.45 5.26 18.41
N SER A 59 4.37 5.11 17.45
CA SER A 59 5.71 5.68 17.46
C SER A 59 5.87 6.77 16.40
N THR A 60 6.65 7.81 16.70
CA THR A 60 6.89 8.92 15.75
C THR A 60 7.95 8.61 14.70
N GLY A 61 8.57 7.43 14.75
CA GLY A 61 9.71 7.08 13.91
C GLY A 61 9.35 7.01 12.42
N LEU A 62 8.26 6.31 12.09
CA LEU A 62 7.74 6.22 10.73
C LEU A 62 7.45 7.59 10.12
N SER A 63 6.76 8.47 10.85
CA SER A 63 6.48 9.84 10.40
C SER A 63 7.71 10.74 10.31
N THR A 64 8.81 10.39 10.98
CA THR A 64 10.08 11.12 10.89
C THR A 64 10.85 10.70 9.64
N VAL A 65 10.87 9.40 9.35
CA VAL A 65 11.57 8.84 8.17
C VAL A 65 10.79 9.10 6.89
N GLU A 66 9.46 9.00 6.93
CA GLU A 66 8.57 9.22 5.79
C GLU A 66 7.38 10.12 6.19
N PRO A 67 7.55 11.45 6.16
CA PRO A 67 6.52 12.41 6.56
C PRO A 67 5.42 12.60 5.51
N SER A 68 5.59 12.09 4.28
CA SER A 68 4.59 12.26 3.23
C SER A 68 3.40 11.31 3.35
N LEU A 69 3.50 10.31 4.24
CA LEU A 69 2.48 9.33 4.54
C LEU A 69 1.89 9.57 5.93
N THR A 70 0.61 9.25 6.06
CA THR A 70 -0.10 9.24 7.35
C THR A 70 -0.24 7.80 7.80
N TYR A 71 0.20 7.49 9.01
CA TYR A 71 0.10 6.16 9.58
C TYR A 71 -1.13 6.06 10.48
N VAL A 72 -1.84 4.95 10.41
CA VAL A 72 -2.98 4.63 11.28
C VAL A 72 -2.75 3.30 11.96
N ALA A 73 -3.36 3.12 13.13
CA ALA A 73 -3.24 1.90 13.92
C ALA A 73 -3.63 0.65 13.12
N HIS A 74 -3.04 -0.49 13.48
CA HIS A 74 -3.15 -1.77 12.76
C HIS A 74 -4.60 -2.25 12.53
N GLY A 75 -5.52 -2.00 13.47
CA GLY A 75 -6.94 -2.34 13.35
C GLY A 75 -7.79 -1.29 12.62
N THR A 76 -7.21 -0.13 12.28
CA THR A 76 -7.90 0.94 11.56
C THR A 76 -7.67 0.81 10.06
N ALA A 77 -8.76 0.81 9.29
CA ALA A 77 -8.65 0.67 7.84
C ALA A 77 -8.02 1.91 7.21
N SER A 78 -7.08 1.69 6.28
CA SER A 78 -6.63 2.74 5.36
C SER A 78 -7.81 3.23 4.51
N THR A 79 -7.93 4.55 4.41
CA THR A 79 -9.00 5.23 3.66
C THR A 79 -8.49 5.87 2.36
N GLY A 80 -7.21 5.72 2.03
CA GLY A 80 -6.65 6.24 0.78
C GLY A 80 -5.16 5.94 0.60
N PRO A 81 -4.57 6.29 -0.55
CA PRO A 81 -3.25 5.82 -0.96
C PRO A 81 -2.11 6.43 -0.15
N LYS A 82 -2.34 7.52 0.59
CA LYS A 82 -1.34 8.14 1.48
C LYS A 82 -1.55 7.78 2.96
N ILE A 83 -2.61 7.03 3.27
CA ILE A 83 -2.93 6.60 4.62
C ILE A 83 -2.57 5.12 4.70
N VAL A 84 -1.61 4.75 5.53
CA VAL A 84 -1.13 3.37 5.65
C VAL A 84 -1.47 2.86 7.03
N SER A 85 -2.27 1.80 7.10
CA SER A 85 -2.43 1.04 8.33
C SER A 85 -1.17 0.23 8.55
N VAL A 86 -0.54 0.34 9.72
CA VAL A 86 0.74 -0.32 10.03
C VAL A 86 0.64 -1.16 11.29
N HIS A 87 1.43 -2.22 11.33
CA HIS A 87 1.63 -3.04 12.52
C HIS A 87 3.12 -3.36 12.65
N GLY A 88 3.78 -2.68 13.58
CA GLY A 88 5.18 -2.93 13.92
C GLY A 88 5.32 -3.91 15.09
N GLN A 89 6.01 -5.03 14.89
CA GLN A 89 6.31 -6.02 15.93
C GLN A 89 7.82 -6.22 16.08
N ALA A 90 8.27 -7.10 16.99
CA ALA A 90 9.70 -7.29 17.20
C ALA A 90 10.44 -7.73 15.93
N THR A 91 9.89 -8.71 15.19
CA THR A 91 10.54 -9.36 14.04
C THR A 91 9.71 -9.28 12.76
N GLN A 92 8.56 -8.61 12.80
CA GLN A 92 7.63 -8.51 11.69
C GLN A 92 7.11 -7.09 11.57
N TRP A 93 6.88 -6.68 10.33
CA TRP A 93 6.15 -5.47 10.00
C TRP A 93 5.08 -5.78 8.96
N SER A 94 3.92 -5.15 9.06
CA SER A 94 2.93 -5.20 8.00
C SER A 94 2.27 -3.86 7.76
N GLY A 95 1.82 -3.66 6.53
CA GLY A 95 1.24 -2.44 6.05
C GLY A 95 0.10 -2.70 5.08
N ALA A 96 -0.99 -1.93 5.19
CA ALA A 96 -2.11 -1.95 4.27
C ALA A 96 -2.45 -0.54 3.77
N ALA A 97 -2.69 -0.41 2.46
CA ALA A 97 -3.10 0.85 1.84
C ALA A 97 -4.24 0.64 0.83
N LEU A 98 -5.25 1.49 0.92
CA LEU A 98 -6.36 1.53 -0.02
C LEU A 98 -6.00 2.40 -1.23
N SER A 99 -6.23 1.88 -2.42
CA SER A 99 -6.17 2.66 -3.65
C SER A 99 -7.46 3.46 -3.87
N ASP A 100 -7.36 4.65 -4.49
CA ASP A 100 -8.54 5.41 -4.93
C ASP A 100 -9.41 4.66 -5.95
N SER A 101 -8.92 3.55 -6.49
CA SER A 101 -9.71 2.63 -7.32
C SER A 101 -10.66 1.73 -6.53
N GLY A 102 -10.50 1.67 -5.20
CA GLY A 102 -11.19 0.75 -4.29
C GLY A 102 -10.42 -0.54 -3.97
N ASN A 103 -9.25 -0.76 -4.57
CA ASN A 103 -8.45 -1.96 -4.30
C ASN A 103 -7.56 -1.80 -3.08
N CYS A 104 -7.54 -2.81 -2.21
CA CYS A 104 -6.61 -2.85 -1.10
C CYS A 104 -5.34 -3.61 -1.42
N TYR A 105 -4.20 -3.09 -0.98
CA TYR A 105 -2.91 -3.75 -1.12
C TYR A 105 -2.25 -3.94 0.24
N PHE A 106 -1.56 -5.07 0.38
CA PHE A 106 -0.88 -5.48 1.59
C PHE A 106 0.60 -5.72 1.32
N ILE A 107 1.44 -5.33 2.26
CA ILE A 107 2.83 -5.75 2.38
C ILE A 107 3.03 -6.30 3.78
N ARG A 108 3.78 -7.38 3.89
CA ARG A 108 4.30 -7.90 5.14
C ARG A 108 5.79 -8.17 4.96
N ASP A 109 6.58 -7.88 5.97
CA ASP A 109 7.99 -8.22 6.03
C ASP A 109 8.27 -8.95 7.34
N VAL A 110 8.95 -10.08 7.23
CA VAL A 110 9.38 -10.90 8.37
C VAL A 110 10.90 -10.90 8.34
N ALA A 111 11.52 -10.25 9.33
CA ALA A 111 12.97 -10.13 9.41
C ALA A 111 13.65 -11.39 9.94
N SER A 112 12.98 -12.11 10.85
CA SER A 112 13.50 -13.36 11.41
C SER A 112 12.38 -14.25 11.96
N GLY A 113 12.63 -15.56 11.98
CA GLY A 113 11.68 -16.58 12.40
C GLY A 113 11.75 -17.83 11.54
N THR A 114 11.05 -18.88 11.95
CA THR A 114 10.85 -20.11 11.15
C THR A 114 9.42 -20.27 10.65
N ASN A 115 8.48 -19.50 11.22
CA ASN A 115 7.09 -19.44 10.78
C ASN A 115 6.50 -18.07 11.16
N PRO A 116 6.28 -17.16 10.20
CA PRO A 116 6.53 -17.31 8.76
C PRO A 116 8.02 -17.29 8.42
N THR A 117 8.36 -17.84 7.25
CA THR A 117 9.72 -17.75 6.70
C THR A 117 10.11 -16.27 6.49
N PRO A 118 11.35 -15.87 6.82
CA PRO A 118 11.80 -14.50 6.60
C PRO A 118 11.68 -14.09 5.14
N GLY A 119 11.26 -12.85 4.92
CA GLY A 119 11.05 -12.29 3.59
C GLY A 119 9.94 -11.27 3.54
N THR A 120 9.85 -10.57 2.41
CA THR A 120 8.77 -9.64 2.11
C THR A 120 7.70 -10.35 1.28
N THR A 121 6.47 -10.37 1.77
CA THR A 121 5.30 -10.91 1.08
C THR A 121 4.27 -9.84 0.79
N PHE A 122 3.42 -10.10 -0.19
CA PHE A 122 2.47 -9.15 -0.75
C PHE A 122 1.08 -9.78 -0.82
N GLY A 123 0.04 -8.94 -0.84
CA GLY A 123 -1.34 -9.42 -0.99
C GLY A 123 -2.31 -8.30 -1.33
N SER A 124 -3.59 -8.68 -1.41
CA SER A 124 -4.73 -7.76 -1.55
C SER A 124 -5.95 -8.35 -0.86
N GLY A 125 -6.93 -7.52 -0.51
CA GLY A 125 -8.16 -7.98 0.11
C GLY A 125 -9.22 -6.90 0.18
N SER A 126 -10.32 -7.20 0.87
CA SER A 126 -11.43 -6.27 1.09
C SER A 126 -11.25 -5.40 2.34
N THR A 127 -10.50 -5.88 3.34
CA THR A 127 -10.26 -5.19 4.61
C THR A 127 -8.88 -4.52 4.63
N CYS A 128 -8.83 -3.20 4.57
CA CYS A 128 -7.57 -2.44 4.48
C CYS A 128 -6.85 -2.17 5.79
N THR A 129 -6.61 -3.22 6.57
CA THR A 129 -5.96 -3.13 7.88
C THR A 129 -4.63 -3.89 7.85
N ALA A 130 -3.67 -3.46 8.68
CA ALA A 130 -2.42 -4.21 8.84
C ALA A 130 -2.68 -5.60 9.46
N ASP A 131 -3.72 -5.75 10.30
CA ASP A 131 -4.16 -7.07 10.80
C ASP A 131 -4.52 -8.02 9.64
N SER A 132 -5.16 -7.50 8.59
CA SER A 132 -5.47 -8.29 7.39
C SER A 132 -4.21 -8.55 6.55
N ALA A 133 -3.23 -7.65 6.56
CA ALA A 133 -1.95 -7.86 5.89
C ALA A 133 -1.15 -8.99 6.57
N ASP A 134 -1.20 -9.11 7.90
CA ASP A 134 -0.51 -10.18 8.64
C ASP A 134 -0.96 -11.59 8.23
N THR A 135 -2.24 -11.77 7.89
CA THR A 135 -2.77 -13.08 7.49
C THR A 135 -2.78 -13.29 5.99
N ASN A 136 -3.03 -12.25 5.20
CA ASN A 136 -3.36 -12.37 3.77
C ASN A 136 -2.21 -11.99 2.83
N ALA A 137 -1.12 -11.39 3.32
CA ALA A 137 0.07 -11.13 2.50
C ALA A 137 0.92 -12.40 2.39
N THR A 138 0.58 -13.27 1.43
CA THR A 138 1.26 -14.56 1.20
C THR A 138 1.93 -14.68 -0.18
N GLY A 139 1.70 -13.72 -1.08
CA GLY A 139 2.27 -13.69 -2.42
C GLY A 139 3.68 -13.11 -2.48
N THR A 140 4.35 -13.28 -3.61
CA THR A 140 5.70 -12.73 -3.88
C THR A 140 5.68 -11.40 -4.65
N SER A 141 4.50 -10.96 -5.11
CA SER A 141 4.28 -9.67 -5.76
C SER A 141 2.87 -9.16 -5.50
N PHE A 142 2.65 -7.85 -5.72
CA PHE A 142 1.29 -7.32 -5.71
C PHE A 142 0.43 -7.97 -6.81
N PRO A 143 -0.84 -8.24 -6.53
CA PRO A 143 -1.81 -8.71 -7.52
C PRO A 143 -2.30 -7.59 -8.46
#